data_AF-A0A127T1P1-F1
#
_entry.id   AF-A0A127T1P1-F1
#
_cell.length_a   1.000
_cell.length_b   1.000
_cell.length_c   1.000
_cell.angle_alpha   90.00
_cell.angle_beta   90.00
_cell.angle_gamma   90.00
#
_symmetry.space_group_name_H-M   'P 1'
#
loop_
_entity.id
_entity.type
_entity.pdbx_description
1 polymer ?
#
loop_
_entity_poly.entity_id
_entity_poly.type
_entity_poly.pdbx_seq_one_letter_code
_entity_poly.pdbx_strand_id
1 'polypeptide(L)'
;EYQDTNKAQNLIVEQLVRRHKRLTVVGDDAQSIYSFRGASIRNILDLRNKIPGTKLFKLEQNYRSTRNIVNAANSLIAKNHEQIHKTIFSEKEVGSPLSLQGTYSDMEEATIVAEKIGF
;
A
#
# COMPACT_ATOMS: atom_id res chain seq x y z
N GLU A 1 4.72 -7.77 5.10
CA GLU A 1 3.50 -6.93 5.22
C GLU A 1 3.13 -6.66 6.67
N TYR A 2 3.67 -5.59 7.26
CA TYR A 2 3.36 -5.23 8.66
C TYR A 2 1.98 -4.55 8.80
N GLN A 3 1.52 -3.87 7.76
CA GLN A 3 0.21 -3.19 7.70
C GLN A 3 -0.98 -4.15 7.89
N ASP A 4 -0.82 -5.41 7.48
CA ASP A 4 -1.88 -6.43 7.54
C ASP A 4 -1.81 -7.32 8.78
N THR A 5 -1.01 -6.93 9.78
CA THR A 5 -0.89 -7.71 11.02
C THR A 5 -2.11 -7.51 11.92
N ASN A 6 -2.58 -8.59 12.54
CA ASN A 6 -3.61 -8.52 13.57
C ASN A 6 -3.01 -8.23 14.97
N LYS A 7 -3.88 -8.01 15.96
CA LYS A 7 -3.46 -7.70 17.34
C LYS A 7 -2.56 -8.78 17.94
N ALA A 8 -2.87 -10.06 17.73
CA ALA A 8 -2.10 -11.17 18.30
C ALA A 8 -0.68 -11.22 17.72
N GLN A 9 -0.55 -11.11 16.38
CA GLN A 9 0.74 -11.05 15.70
C GLN A 9 1.58 -9.88 16.20
N ASN A 10 0.97 -8.69 16.31
CA ASN A 10 1.66 -7.50 16.81
C ASN A 10 2.14 -7.67 18.27
N LEU A 11 1.33 -8.29 19.15
CA LEU A 11 1.73 -8.58 20.53
C LEU A 11 2.89 -9.57 20.61
N ILE A 12 2.92 -10.60 19.77
CA ILE A 12 4.04 -11.54 19.70
C ILE A 12 5.33 -10.80 19.34
N VAL A 13 5.29 -9.93 18.33
CA VAL A 13 6.45 -9.11 17.94
C VAL A 13 6.90 -8.21 19.10
N GLU A 14 5.97 -7.52 19.78
CA GLU A 14 6.28 -6.68 20.94
C GLU A 14 6.99 -7.45 22.06
N GLN A 15 6.58 -8.69 22.35
CA GLN A 15 7.25 -9.53 23.35
C GLN A 15 8.65 -9.96 22.92
N LEU A 16 8.84 -10.34 21.65
CA LEU A 16 10.14 -10.76 21.13
C LEU A 16 11.18 -9.62 21.19
N VAL A 17 10.74 -8.39 20.94
CA VAL A 17 11.65 -7.23 20.84
C VAL A 17 11.85 -6.53 22.18
N ARG A 18 11.12 -6.89 23.24
CA ARG A 18 11.08 -6.18 24.53
C ARG A 18 12.45 -5.96 25.16
N ARG A 19 13.36 -6.95 25.08
CA ARG A 19 14.68 -6.90 25.74
C ARG A 19 15.70 -6.05 25.00
N HIS A 20 15.78 -6.20 23.67
CA HIS A 20 16.85 -5.61 22.86
C HIS A 20 16.40 -4.46 21.98
N LYS A 21 15.08 -4.27 21.78
CA LYS A 21 14.46 -3.24 20.94
C LYS A 21 15.05 -3.15 19.52
N ARG A 22 15.49 -4.29 18.99
CA ARG A 22 16.01 -4.43 17.62
C ARG A 22 14.89 -4.96 16.74
N LEU A 23 14.17 -4.05 16.10
CA LEU A 23 13.09 -4.37 15.19
C LEU A 23 13.23 -3.52 13.92
N THR A 24 13.08 -4.18 12.79
CA THR A 24 12.84 -3.53 11.51
C THR A 24 11.56 -4.11 10.95
N VAL A 25 10.61 -3.24 10.64
CA VAL A 25 9.37 -3.62 9.95
C VAL A 25 9.31 -2.90 8.62
N VAL A 26 8.66 -3.55 7.65
CA VAL A 26 8.38 -3.00 6.34
C VAL A 26 6.89 -3.14 6.09
N GLY A 27 6.28 -2.06 5.59
CA GLY A 27 4.88 -2.05 5.22
C GLY A 27 4.48 -0.73 4.59
N ASP A 28 3.29 -0.74 4.00
CA ASP A 28 2.67 0.41 3.37
C ASP A 28 1.23 0.53 3.88
N ASP A 29 0.92 1.61 4.59
CA ASP A 29 -0.41 1.90 5.11
C ASP A 29 -1.47 1.99 4.01
N ALA A 30 -1.09 2.45 2.81
CA ALA A 30 -1.95 2.51 1.64
C ALA A 30 -2.31 1.13 1.05
N GLN A 31 -1.63 0.07 1.49
CA GLN A 31 -1.82 -1.31 1.00
C GLN A 31 -2.42 -2.24 2.07
N SER A 32 -2.97 -1.69 3.15
CA SER A 32 -3.69 -2.46 4.16
C SER A 32 -5.07 -2.87 3.65
N ILE A 33 -5.24 -4.15 3.27
CA ILE A 33 -6.50 -4.67 2.70
C ILE A 33 -7.11 -5.83 3.49
N TYR A 34 -6.45 -6.30 4.55
CA TYR A 34 -6.91 -7.45 5.36
C TYR A 34 -7.68 -7.08 6.63
N SER A 35 -8.29 -5.88 6.70
CA SER A 35 -9.07 -5.44 7.87
C SER A 35 -10.21 -6.40 8.20
N PHE A 36 -10.84 -7.01 7.20
CA PHE A 36 -11.88 -8.03 7.34
C PHE A 36 -11.40 -9.31 8.06
N ARG A 37 -10.09 -9.55 8.12
CA ARG A 37 -9.45 -10.66 8.87
C ARG A 37 -8.86 -10.21 10.20
N GLY A 38 -9.20 -9.01 10.66
CA GLY A 38 -8.74 -8.44 11.92
C GLY A 38 -7.35 -7.80 11.85
N ALA A 39 -6.83 -7.53 10.64
CA ALA A 39 -5.66 -6.68 10.49
C ALA A 39 -5.95 -5.28 11.03
N SER A 40 -4.95 -4.65 11.64
CA SER A 40 -5.07 -3.32 12.22
C SER A 40 -3.97 -2.41 11.66
N ILE A 41 -4.35 -1.52 10.76
CA ILE A 41 -3.46 -0.47 10.22
C ILE A 41 -2.82 0.38 11.33
N ARG A 42 -3.47 0.50 12.49
CA ARG A 42 -2.90 1.16 13.68
C ARG A 42 -1.58 0.54 14.15
N ASN A 43 -1.31 -0.73 13.86
CA ASN A 43 -0.04 -1.35 14.21
C ASN A 43 1.15 -0.63 13.55
N ILE A 44 1.01 -0.23 12.28
CA ILE A 44 2.07 0.52 11.57
C ILE A 44 2.02 2.01 11.89
N LEU A 45 0.82 2.62 11.97
CA LEU A 45 0.68 4.05 12.25
C LEU A 45 1.20 4.43 13.64
N ASP A 46 0.91 3.61 14.65
CA ASP A 46 1.27 3.90 16.05
C ASP A 46 2.65 3.34 16.45
N LEU A 47 3.38 2.71 15.52
CA LEU A 47 4.63 2.02 15.85
C LEU A 47 5.64 2.93 16.55
N ARG A 48 5.76 4.19 16.11
CA ARG A 48 6.68 5.17 16.69
C ARG A 48 6.30 5.55 18.13
N ASN A 49 5.00 5.52 18.46
CA ASN A 49 4.51 5.78 19.81
C ASN A 49 4.77 4.58 20.71
N LYS A 50 4.61 3.35 20.19
CA LYS A 50 4.82 2.10 20.94
C LYS A 50 6.29 1.76 21.17
N ILE A 51 7.16 2.07 20.21
CA ILE A 51 8.59 1.80 20.29
C ILE A 51 9.34 3.14 20.11
N PRO A 52 9.49 3.92 21.21
CA PRO A 52 10.23 5.17 21.17
C PRO A 52 11.66 4.97 20.65
N GLY A 53 12.12 5.90 19.81
CA GLY A 53 13.42 5.82 19.15
C GLY A 53 13.41 5.13 17.78
N THR A 54 12.24 4.67 17.30
CA THR A 54 12.09 4.14 15.94
C THR A 54 12.42 5.21 14.90
N LYS A 55 13.29 4.88 13.94
CA LYS A 55 13.59 5.70 12.77
C LYS A 55 12.63 5.34 11.63
N LEU A 56 12.03 6.35 11.01
CA LEU A 56 11.15 6.19 9.85
C LEU A 56 11.94 6.51 8.57
N PHE A 57 11.95 5.57 7.63
CA PHE A 57 12.51 5.75 6.29
C PHE A 57 11.38 5.61 5.28
N LYS A 58 11.12 6.66 4.50
CA LYS A 58 10.10 6.65 3.44
C LYS A 58 10.79 6.38 2.11
N LEU A 59 10.41 5.29 1.44
CA LEU A 59 10.90 4.97 0.11
C LEU A 59 9.89 5.52 -0.90
N GLU A 60 10.19 6.68 -1.48
CA GLU A 60 9.25 7.45 -2.31
C GLU A 60 9.45 7.22 -3.83
N GLN A 61 10.58 6.65 -4.24
CA GLN A 61 10.81 6.32 -5.65
C GLN A 61 10.17 4.97 -6.02
N ASN A 62 9.25 4.99 -6.98
CA ASN A 62 8.65 3.82 -7.59
C ASN A 62 9.44 3.41 -8.84
N TYR A 63 10.03 2.22 -8.79
CA TYR A 63 10.79 1.64 -9.90
C TYR A 63 9.94 0.70 -10.78
N ARG A 64 8.63 0.54 -10.49
CA ARG A 64 7.74 -0.42 -11.17
C ARG A 64 6.98 0.23 -12.32
N SER A 65 6.30 1.35 -12.07
CA SER A 65 5.26 1.91 -12.93
C SER A 65 5.69 3.23 -13.59
N THR A 66 5.03 3.58 -14.69
CA THR A 66 5.21 4.86 -15.40
C THR A 66 4.58 6.03 -14.63
N ARG A 67 4.93 7.27 -14.99
CA ARG A 67 4.46 8.45 -14.24
C ARG A 67 2.95 8.60 -14.24
N ASN A 68 2.26 8.30 -15.35
CA ASN A 68 0.80 8.38 -15.40
C ASN A 68 0.12 7.45 -14.38
N ILE A 69 0.61 6.22 -14.25
CA ILE A 69 0.10 5.24 -13.28
C ILE A 69 0.36 5.72 -11.85
N VAL A 70 1.59 6.17 -11.56
CA VAL A 70 1.97 6.65 -10.21
C VAL A 70 1.17 7.90 -9.82
N ASN A 71 1.01 8.86 -10.74
CA ASN A 71 0.26 10.09 -10.48
C ASN A 71 -1.22 9.79 -10.18
N ALA A 72 -1.84 8.87 -10.92
CA ALA A 72 -3.20 8.46 -10.64
C ALA A 72 -3.34 7.78 -9.27
N ALA A 73 -2.43 6.88 -8.92
CA ALA A 73 -2.40 6.25 -7.60
C ALA A 73 -2.25 7.28 -6.46
N ASN A 74 -1.34 8.27 -6.62
CA ASN A 74 -1.20 9.37 -5.67
C ASN A 74 -2.48 10.19 -5.52
N SER A 75 -3.18 10.48 -6.61
CA SER A 75 -4.43 11.25 -6.58
C SER A 75 -5.55 10.54 -5.81
N LEU A 76 -5.55 9.21 -5.82
CA LEU A 76 -6.51 8.39 -5.10
C LEU A 76 -6.16 8.34 -3.60
N ILE A 77 -4.91 8.02 -3.26
CA ILE A 77 -4.50 7.83 -1.86
C ILE A 77 -4.50 9.14 -1.06
N ALA A 78 -4.33 10.29 -1.73
CA ALA A 78 -4.42 11.61 -1.10
C ALA A 78 -5.79 11.89 -0.44
N LYS A 79 -6.82 11.11 -0.78
CA LYS A 79 -8.17 11.24 -0.20
C LYS A 79 -8.33 10.54 1.16
N ASN A 80 -7.37 9.72 1.58
CA ASN A 80 -7.43 9.03 2.88
C ASN A 80 -7.08 9.97 4.04
N HIS A 81 -7.80 9.86 5.17
CA HIS A 81 -7.58 10.71 6.34
C HIS A 81 -6.37 10.29 7.18
N GLU A 82 -6.29 9.02 7.57
CA GLU A 82 -5.21 8.50 8.42
C GLU A 82 -4.15 7.82 7.54
N GLN A 83 -3.00 8.48 7.37
CA GLN A 83 -1.93 7.96 6.53
C GLN A 83 -0.53 8.45 6.95
N ILE A 84 0.47 7.63 6.63
CA ILE A 84 1.87 8.06 6.63
C ILE A 84 2.09 8.86 5.36
N HIS A 85 2.13 10.18 5.51
CA HIS A 85 2.26 11.10 4.39
C HIS A 85 3.57 10.87 3.61
N LYS A 86 3.40 10.47 2.36
CA LYS A 86 4.47 10.23 1.39
C LYS A 86 3.96 10.55 0.00
N THR A 87 4.84 11.07 -0.85
CA THR A 87 4.52 11.29 -2.27
C THR A 87 5.37 10.34 -3.09
N ILE A 88 4.73 9.42 -3.81
CA ILE A 88 5.44 8.46 -4.64
C ILE A 88 5.77 9.11 -5.99
N PHE A 89 6.99 8.96 -6.51
CA PHE A 89 7.35 9.45 -7.84
C PHE A 89 8.00 8.34 -8.68
N SER A 90 8.03 8.50 -10.00
CA SER A 90 8.72 7.58 -10.91
C SER A 90 9.63 8.36 -11.87
N GLU A 91 10.84 7.84 -12.07
CA GLU A 91 11.81 8.36 -13.04
C GLU A 91 11.68 7.70 -14.42
N LYS A 92 10.73 6.78 -14.58
CA LYS A 92 10.41 6.18 -15.89
C LYS A 92 9.81 7.23 -16.84
N GLU A 93 9.55 6.82 -18.06
CA GLU A 93 8.73 7.57 -19.01
C GLU A 93 7.35 7.93 -18.45
N VAL A 94 6.69 8.89 -19.08
CA VAL A 94 5.32 9.30 -18.70
C VAL A 94 4.34 8.13 -18.81
N GLY A 95 4.54 7.27 -19.82
CA GLY A 95 3.68 6.14 -20.14
C GLY A 95 2.42 6.57 -20.88
N SER A 96 1.67 5.60 -21.39
CA SER A 96 0.37 5.85 -22.03
C SER A 96 -0.64 6.45 -21.04
N PRO A 97 -1.62 7.23 -21.51
CA PRO A 97 -2.76 7.63 -20.68
C PRO A 97 -3.51 6.41 -20.14
N LEU A 98 -4.12 6.56 -18.96
CA LEU A 98 -5.02 5.53 -18.41
C LEU A 98 -6.32 5.49 -19.22
N SER A 99 -6.75 4.30 -19.61
CA SER A 99 -8.04 4.07 -20.27
C SER A 99 -9.11 3.65 -19.27
N LEU A 100 -10.28 4.27 -19.33
CA LEU A 100 -11.49 3.83 -18.63
C LEU A 100 -12.55 3.49 -19.69
N GLN A 101 -13.12 2.29 -19.61
CA GLN A 101 -14.15 1.83 -20.54
C GLN A 101 -15.33 1.32 -19.72
N GLY A 102 -16.50 1.96 -19.88
CA GLY A 102 -17.74 1.47 -19.31
C GLY A 102 -18.33 0.37 -20.17
N THR A 103 -18.98 -0.61 -19.54
CA THR A 103 -19.68 -1.73 -20.19
C THR A 103 -21.09 -1.83 -19.63
N TYR A 104 -21.99 -2.46 -20.40
CA TYR A 104 -23.38 -2.69 -20.02
C TYR A 104 -23.57 -3.98 -19.22
N SER A 105 -22.60 -4.90 -19.26
CA SER A 105 -22.63 -6.16 -18.52
C SER A 105 -21.22 -6.68 -18.18
N ASP A 106 -21.17 -7.62 -17.25
CA ASP A 106 -19.97 -8.40 -16.91
C ASP A 106 -19.50 -9.27 -18.08
N MET A 107 -20.43 -9.85 -18.87
CA MET A 107 -20.11 -10.62 -20.07
C MET A 107 -19.45 -9.77 -21.16
N GLU A 108 -19.93 -8.53 -21.36
CA GLU A 108 -19.32 -7.58 -22.29
C GLU A 108 -17.91 -7.17 -21.81
N GLU A 109 -17.74 -6.89 -20.51
CA GLU A 109 -16.42 -6.62 -19.93
C GLU A 109 -15.45 -7.78 -20.16
N ALA A 110 -15.89 -9.01 -19.89
CA ALA A 110 -15.08 -10.20 -20.10
C ALA A 110 -14.65 -10.35 -21.57
N THR A 111 -15.57 -10.10 -22.51
CA THR A 111 -15.28 -10.17 -23.95
C THR A 111 -14.24 -9.12 -24.36
N ILE A 112 -14.43 -7.86 -23.97
CA ILE A 112 -13.49 -6.77 -24.26
C ILE A 112 -12.09 -7.07 -23.70
N VAL A 113 -12.01 -7.64 -22.49
CA VAL A 113 -10.73 -8.01 -21.88
C VAL A 113 -10.06 -9.16 -22.66
N ALA A 114 -10.82 -10.18 -23.06
CA ALA A 114 -10.31 -11.29 -23.87
C ALA A 114 -9.74 -10.82 -25.22
N GLU A 115 -10.49 -9.98 -25.94
CA GLU A 115 -10.08 -9.41 -27.23
C GLU A 115 -8.79 -8.58 -27.10
N LYS A 116 -8.65 -7.79 -26.02
CA LYS A 116 -7.43 -6.99 -25.76
C LYS A 116 -6.18 -7.84 -25.52
N ILE A 117 -6.34 -9.06 -25.03
CA ILE A 117 -5.24 -10.01 -24.78
C ILE A 117 -4.95 -10.86 -26.04
N GLY A 118 -5.86 -10.84 -27.02
CA GLY A 118 -5.74 -11.59 -28.28
C GLY A 118 -6.40 -12.97 -28.26
N PHE A 119 -7.41 -13.17 -27.41
CA PHE A 119 -8.30 -14.33 -27.43
C PHE A 119 -9.55 -14.07 -28.27
#